data_AF-A0A936N2E5-F1
#
_entry.id   AF-A0A936N2E5-F1
#
_cell.length_a   1.000
_cell.length_b   1.000
_cell.length_c   1.000
_cell.angle_alpha   90.00
_cell.angle_beta   90.00
_cell.angle_gamma   90.00
#
_symmetry.space_group_name_H-M   'P 1'
#
loop_
_entity.id
_entity.type
_entity.pdbx_description
1 polymer ?
#
loop_
_entity_poly.entity_id
_entity_poly.type
_entity_poly.pdbx_seq_one_letter_code
_entity_poly.pdbx_strand_id
1 'polypeptide(L)'
;MRVGYFDERLRAAEDTELAIRVSKKYDYAFVKEPLIKVARNHDSLMGNSANYLSAYEIICEKHKDFLSNKILFGLYKVLANYWILKGDYKKAKGYIKKSLEHKLELKTLAQYSAIIIAPFLLKYTYNKKYKNGIPHPTQQGKVVEDNSKDF
;
A
#
# COMPACT_ATOMS: atom_id res chain seq x y z
N MET A 1 9.25 4.01 27.47
CA MET A 1 9.80 3.72 26.12
C MET A 1 9.84 4.99 25.28
N ARG A 2 10.95 5.33 24.60
CA ARG A 2 11.10 6.60 23.87
C ARG A 2 10.42 6.66 22.50
N VAL A 3 10.06 5.54 21.88
CA VAL A 3 9.36 5.50 20.57
C VAL A 3 7.84 5.38 20.69
N GLY A 4 7.29 5.04 21.87
CA GLY A 4 5.85 4.80 22.08
C GLY A 4 5.43 3.37 21.74
N TYR A 5 4.17 3.02 22.03
CA TYR A 5 3.55 1.71 21.76
C TYR A 5 3.03 1.61 20.32
N PHE A 6 2.32 0.52 19.98
CA PHE A 6 1.64 0.38 18.69
C PHE A 6 0.52 1.41 18.53
N ASP A 7 0.27 1.83 17.29
CA ASP A 7 -0.83 2.73 16.95
C ASP A 7 -2.11 1.90 16.76
N GLU A 8 -3.01 1.93 17.74
CA GLU A 8 -4.23 1.10 17.77
C GLU A 8 -5.21 1.37 16.62
N ARG A 9 -5.00 2.44 15.85
CA ARG A 9 -5.77 2.74 14.63
C ARG A 9 -5.38 1.83 13.46
N LEU A 10 -4.18 1.23 13.51
CA LEU A 10 -3.70 0.30 12.50
C LEU A 10 -4.26 -1.09 12.79
N ARG A 11 -4.98 -1.65 11.81
CA ARG A 11 -5.44 -3.05 11.80
C ARG A 11 -4.53 -3.97 10.98
N ALA A 12 -3.46 -3.42 10.44
CA ALA A 12 -2.43 -4.07 9.67
C ALA A 12 -1.18 -3.17 9.64
N ALA A 13 -0.01 -3.76 9.33
CA ALA A 13 1.25 -3.04 9.15
C ALA A 13 1.71 -2.22 10.37
N GLU A 14 1.30 -2.63 11.57
CA GLU A 14 1.70 -2.06 12.86
C GLU A 14 3.23 -2.16 13.06
N ASP A 15 3.80 -3.29 12.61
CA ASP A 15 5.23 -3.55 12.61
C ASP A 15 6.00 -2.58 11.71
N THR A 16 5.44 -2.29 10.53
CA THR A 16 6.02 -1.36 9.54
C THR A 16 6.00 0.06 10.08
N GLU A 17 4.89 0.51 10.67
CA GLU A 17 4.80 1.84 11.27
C GLU A 17 5.77 2.00 12.45
N LEU A 18 5.84 0.99 13.33
CA LEU A 18 6.78 0.99 14.45
C LEU A 18 8.23 1.01 13.95
N ALA A 19 8.56 0.20 12.94
CA ALA A 19 9.90 0.17 12.34
C ALA A 19 10.30 1.56 11.80
N ILE A 20 9.40 2.27 11.10
CA ILE A 20 9.67 3.63 10.64
C ILE A 20 9.95 4.57 11.81
N ARG A 21 9.19 4.49 12.92
CA ARG A 21 9.43 5.31 14.11
C ARG A 21 10.78 5.01 14.77
N VAL A 22 11.18 3.75 14.82
CA VAL A 22 12.48 3.33 15.36
C VAL A 22 13.60 3.86 14.46
N SER A 23 13.51 3.68 13.15
CA SER A 23 14.50 4.16 12.17
C SER A 23 14.66 5.68 12.16
N LYS A 24 13.66 6.45 12.60
CA LYS A 24 13.78 7.91 12.79
C LYS A 24 14.64 8.31 13.99
N LYS A 25 14.81 7.44 14.98
CA LYS A 25 15.46 7.77 16.27
C LYS A 25 16.77 7.03 16.52
N TYR A 26 17.00 5.93 15.83
CA TYR A 26 18.12 5.04 16.07
C TYR A 26 18.72 4.59 14.76
N ASP A 27 20.04 4.47 14.76
CA ASP A 27 20.75 3.76 13.71
C ASP A 27 20.40 2.28 13.76
N TYR A 28 20.36 1.66 12.59
CA TYR A 28 20.07 0.24 12.44
C TYR A 28 21.07 -0.37 11.46
N ALA A 29 21.41 -1.63 11.71
CA ALA A 29 22.25 -2.43 10.84
C ALA A 29 21.48 -3.66 10.37
N PHE A 30 21.86 -4.17 9.20
CA PHE A 30 21.30 -5.40 8.66
C PHE A 30 22.33 -6.52 8.82
N VAL A 31 21.95 -7.60 9.51
CA VAL A 31 22.76 -8.81 9.63
C VAL A 31 22.41 -9.75 8.47
N LYS A 32 23.38 -10.03 7.60
CA LYS A 32 23.19 -10.86 6.40
C LYS A 32 23.26 -12.36 6.70
N GLU A 33 22.65 -12.79 7.80
CA GLU A 33 22.63 -14.19 8.25
C GLU A 33 21.22 -14.55 8.76
N PRO A 34 20.73 -15.77 8.51
CA PRO A 34 19.41 -16.20 8.97
C PRO A 34 19.43 -16.47 10.47
N LEU A 35 18.98 -15.49 11.27
CA LEU A 35 18.95 -15.61 12.74
C LEU A 35 17.68 -16.30 13.28
N ILE A 36 16.59 -16.28 12.51
CA ILE A 36 15.27 -16.74 12.95
C ILE A 36 14.61 -17.54 11.83
N LYS A 37 14.02 -18.68 12.18
CA LYS A 37 13.10 -19.43 11.32
C LYS A 37 11.67 -19.03 11.66
N VAL A 38 10.97 -18.39 10.74
CA VAL A 38 9.57 -17.99 10.93
C VAL A 38 8.67 -19.02 10.26
N ALA A 39 7.87 -19.74 11.06
CA ALA A 39 6.79 -20.56 10.52
C ALA A 39 5.72 -19.64 9.92
N ARG A 40 5.40 -19.82 8.64
CA ARG A 40 4.32 -19.08 7.98
C ARG A 40 3.11 -20.00 7.85
N ASN A 41 2.06 -19.72 8.60
CA ASN A 41 0.75 -20.27 8.30
C ASN A 41 0.14 -19.47 7.15
N HIS A 42 -0.31 -20.16 6.09
CA HIS A 42 -0.83 -19.52 4.88
C HIS A 42 -2.17 -18.80 5.09
N ASP A 43 -2.87 -19.07 6.19
CA ASP A 43 -4.13 -18.41 6.58
C ASP A 43 -3.89 -17.10 7.35
N SER A 44 -3.17 -16.16 6.72
CA SER A 44 -2.74 -14.94 7.41
C SER A 44 -3.86 -13.90 7.54
N LEU A 45 -3.92 -13.25 8.72
CA LEU A 45 -4.73 -12.06 9.03
C LEU A 45 -4.56 -10.89 8.01
N MET A 46 -3.54 -10.95 7.14
CA MET A 46 -3.34 -10.03 6.02
C MET A 46 -4.33 -10.23 4.85
N GLY A 47 -5.26 -11.18 4.95
CA GLY A 47 -6.29 -11.43 3.93
C GLY A 47 -7.35 -10.32 3.78
N ASN A 48 -7.31 -9.25 4.58
CA ASN A 48 -8.21 -8.12 4.45
C ASN A 48 -7.53 -6.92 3.79
N SER A 49 -7.75 -6.78 2.48
CA SER A 49 -7.27 -5.67 1.66
C SER A 49 -7.60 -4.29 2.25
N ALA A 50 -8.78 -4.10 2.84
CA ALA A 50 -9.23 -2.82 3.37
C ALA A 50 -8.42 -2.40 4.61
N ASN A 51 -8.20 -3.31 5.55
CA ASN A 51 -7.35 -3.05 6.73
C ASN A 51 -5.93 -2.66 6.30
N TYR A 52 -5.37 -3.42 5.35
CA TYR A 52 -4.05 -3.15 4.82
C TYR A 52 -3.96 -1.76 4.18
N LEU A 53 -4.94 -1.35 3.40
CA LEU A 53 -4.90 -0.06 2.71
C LEU A 53 -5.13 1.11 3.65
N SER A 54 -6.07 0.99 4.60
CA SER A 54 -6.26 2.02 5.63
C SER A 54 -4.98 2.25 6.45
N ALA A 55 -4.24 1.17 6.74
CA ALA A 55 -2.94 1.27 7.39
C ALA A 55 -1.93 2.06 6.54
N TYR A 56 -1.83 1.79 5.23
CA TYR A 56 -0.93 2.55 4.37
C TYR A 56 -1.37 4.00 4.11
N GLU A 57 -2.66 4.32 4.18
CA GLU A 57 -3.12 5.72 4.17
C GLU A 57 -2.58 6.46 5.40
N ILE A 58 -2.69 5.86 6.60
CA ILE A 58 -2.14 6.40 7.84
C ILE A 58 -0.62 6.52 7.77
N ILE A 59 0.09 5.50 7.29
CA ILE A 59 1.55 5.51 7.17
C ILE A 59 2.01 6.62 6.22
N CYS A 60 1.36 6.76 5.06
CA CYS A 60 1.69 7.83 4.10
C CYS A 60 1.50 9.20 4.75
N GLU A 61 0.38 9.43 5.42
CA GLU A 61 0.09 10.72 6.05
C GLU A 61 1.09 11.05 7.17
N LYS A 62 1.34 10.08 8.08
CA LYS A 62 2.16 10.26 9.27
C LYS A 62 3.66 10.36 8.98
N HIS A 63 4.12 9.77 7.88
CA HIS A 63 5.55 9.64 7.58
C HIS A 63 5.98 10.23 6.23
N LYS A 64 5.11 10.96 5.51
CA LYS A 64 5.44 11.58 4.21
C LYS A 64 6.76 12.34 4.18
N ASP A 65 7.10 13.06 5.24
CA ASP A 65 8.31 13.92 5.25
C ASP A 65 9.60 13.12 5.49
N PHE A 66 9.47 11.85 5.84
CA PHE A 66 10.60 10.94 6.08
C PHE A 66 10.76 9.89 4.99
N LEU A 67 9.65 9.46 4.38
CA LEU A 67 9.69 8.45 3.33
C LEU A 67 10.21 9.05 2.02
N SER A 68 11.04 8.28 1.30
CA SER A 68 11.54 8.72 0.01
C SER A 68 10.41 8.85 -1.02
N ASN A 69 10.59 9.74 -2.00
CA ASN A 69 9.68 9.90 -3.14
C ASN A 69 9.39 8.58 -3.86
N LYS A 70 10.38 7.67 -3.94
CA LYS A 70 10.20 6.33 -4.53
C LYS A 70 9.22 5.47 -3.74
N ILE A 71 9.32 5.50 -2.41
CA ILE A 71 8.41 4.75 -1.54
C ILE A 71 7.00 5.34 -1.63
N LEU A 72 6.87 6.67 -1.47
CA LEU A 72 5.58 7.35 -1.54
C LEU A 72 4.88 7.14 -2.89
N PHE A 73 5.63 7.24 -3.99
CA PHE A 73 5.13 6.92 -5.32
C PHE A 73 4.53 5.51 -5.41
N GLY A 74 5.25 4.51 -4.89
CA GLY A 74 4.79 3.12 -4.87
C GLY A 74 3.53 2.93 -4.04
N LEU A 75 3.50 3.50 -2.82
CA LEU A 75 2.37 3.41 -1.91
C LEU A 75 1.11 4.06 -2.49
N TYR A 76 1.23 5.28 -3.03
CA TYR A 76 0.11 5.97 -3.65
C TYR A 76 -0.41 5.25 -4.91
N LYS A 77 0.44 4.56 -5.67
CA LYS A 77 -0.03 3.71 -6.78
C LYS A 77 -0.84 2.52 -6.30
N VAL A 78 -0.45 1.88 -5.20
CA VAL A 78 -1.23 0.77 -4.62
C VAL A 78 -2.60 1.28 -4.14
N LEU A 79 -2.63 2.40 -3.41
CA LEU A 79 -3.88 3.03 -2.98
C LEU A 79 -4.77 3.41 -4.18
N ALA A 80 -4.21 4.01 -5.23
CA ALA A 80 -4.93 4.34 -6.45
C ALA A 80 -5.56 3.10 -7.11
N ASN A 81 -4.79 2.02 -7.26
CA ASN A 81 -5.27 0.79 -7.89
C ASN A 81 -6.41 0.15 -7.11
N TYR A 82 -6.37 0.19 -5.77
CA TYR A 82 -7.47 -0.29 -4.96
C TYR A 82 -8.76 0.49 -5.20
N TRP A 83 -8.68 1.82 -5.16
CA TRP A 83 -9.87 2.65 -5.32
C TRP A 83 -10.46 2.53 -6.74
N ILE A 84 -9.65 2.24 -7.76
CA ILE A 84 -10.15 1.84 -9.10
C ILE A 84 -10.97 0.54 -9.04
N LEU A 85 -10.46 -0.49 -8.35
CA LEU A 85 -11.14 -1.77 -8.21
C LEU A 85 -12.46 -1.66 -7.43
N LYS A 86 -12.46 -0.88 -6.34
CA LYS A 86 -13.69 -0.57 -5.59
C LYS A 86 -14.64 0.34 -6.38
N GLY A 87 -14.14 1.06 -7.39
CA GLY A 87 -14.93 1.97 -8.24
C GLY A 87 -15.07 3.38 -7.68
N ASP A 88 -14.33 3.74 -6.62
CA ASP A 88 -14.23 5.12 -6.15
C ASP A 88 -13.17 5.87 -6.97
N TYR A 89 -13.60 6.35 -8.14
CA TYR A 89 -12.70 7.03 -9.06
C TYR A 89 -12.22 8.40 -8.54
N LYS A 90 -12.95 9.01 -7.59
CA LYS A 90 -12.56 10.29 -6.98
C LYS A 90 -11.33 10.09 -6.10
N LYS A 91 -11.36 9.10 -5.20
CA LYS A 91 -10.19 8.73 -4.39
C LYS A 91 -9.05 8.22 -5.25
N ALA A 92 -9.34 7.35 -6.22
CA ALA A 92 -8.33 6.84 -7.13
C ALA A 92 -7.57 7.98 -7.84
N LYS A 93 -8.30 8.93 -8.43
CA LYS A 93 -7.71 10.12 -9.07
C LYS A 93 -6.84 10.93 -8.11
N GLY A 94 -7.30 11.13 -6.88
CA GLY A 94 -6.54 11.80 -5.82
C GLY A 94 -5.20 11.13 -5.54
N TYR A 95 -5.19 9.80 -5.40
CA TYR A 95 -3.96 9.05 -5.16
C TYR A 95 -3.03 8.98 -6.37
N ILE A 96 -3.57 8.91 -7.60
CA ILE A 96 -2.73 9.02 -8.81
C ILE A 96 -2.04 10.38 -8.84
N LYS A 97 -2.76 11.47 -8.55
CA LYS A 97 -2.16 12.81 -8.50
C LYS A 97 -1.05 12.86 -7.45
N LYS A 98 -1.30 12.40 -6.22
CA LYS A 98 -0.28 12.31 -5.17
C LYS A 98 0.93 11.49 -5.61
N SER A 99 0.74 10.38 -6.34
CA SER A 99 1.87 9.62 -6.87
C SER A 99 2.71 10.45 -7.86
N LEU A 100 2.06 11.14 -8.79
CA LEU A 100 2.73 11.95 -9.82
C LEU A 100 3.49 13.15 -9.25
N GLU A 101 3.06 13.68 -8.10
CA GLU A 101 3.78 14.72 -7.35
C GLU A 101 5.18 14.25 -6.90
N HIS A 102 5.39 12.95 -6.70
CA HIS A 102 6.67 12.38 -6.30
C HIS A 102 7.51 11.85 -7.46
N LYS A 103 6.87 11.33 -8.52
CA LYS A 103 7.55 10.83 -9.72
C LYS A 103 6.63 10.84 -10.93
N LEU A 104 7.08 11.45 -12.02
CA LEU A 104 6.40 11.41 -13.31
C LEU A 104 6.70 10.08 -14.02
N GLU A 105 5.67 9.26 -14.22
CA GLU A 105 5.74 8.00 -14.97
C GLU A 105 4.63 8.00 -16.03
N LEU A 106 4.99 7.79 -17.31
CA LEU A 106 4.05 7.82 -18.45
C LEU A 106 2.87 6.85 -18.26
N LYS A 107 3.11 5.67 -17.69
CA LYS A 107 2.04 4.70 -17.41
C LYS A 107 1.05 5.23 -16.38
N THR A 108 1.54 5.95 -15.37
CA THR A 108 0.70 6.57 -14.33
C THR A 108 -0.06 7.78 -14.88
N LEU A 109 0.53 8.55 -15.81
CA LEU A 109 -0.18 9.60 -16.54
C LEU A 109 -1.29 9.02 -17.44
N ALA A 110 -0.99 7.94 -18.17
CA ALA A 110 -1.99 7.25 -18.98
C ALA A 110 -3.14 6.71 -18.12
N GLN A 111 -2.82 6.16 -16.94
CA GLN A 111 -3.82 5.73 -15.96
C GLN A 111 -4.71 6.89 -15.48
N TYR A 112 -4.12 8.07 -15.23
CA TYR A 112 -4.87 9.27 -14.86
C TYR A 112 -5.86 9.68 -15.96
N SER A 113 -5.41 9.74 -17.22
CA SER A 113 -6.27 10.06 -18.36
C SER A 113 -7.36 9.01 -18.56
N ALA A 114 -7.05 7.72 -18.39
CA ALA A 114 -8.00 6.62 -18.53
C ALA A 114 -9.13 6.69 -17.49
N ILE A 115 -8.86 7.13 -16.25
CA ILE A 115 -9.90 7.36 -15.24
C ILE A 115 -10.91 8.42 -15.71
N ILE A 116 -10.45 9.46 -16.42
CA ILE A 116 -11.29 10.57 -16.85
C ILE A 116 -12.12 10.17 -18.07
N ILE A 117 -11.50 9.48 -19.03
CA ILE A 117 -12.12 9.15 -20.32
C ILE A 117 -13.04 7.93 -20.22
N ALA A 118 -12.60 6.86 -19.56
CA ALA A 118 -13.28 5.58 -19.56
C ALA A 118 -13.09 4.80 -18.24
N PRO A 119 -13.61 5.32 -17.11
CA PRO A 119 -13.40 4.71 -15.80
C PRO A 119 -13.94 3.27 -15.70
N PHE A 120 -15.05 2.95 -16.37
CA PHE A 120 -15.64 1.61 -16.38
C PHE A 120 -14.77 0.58 -17.11
N LEU A 121 -14.21 0.94 -18.27
CA LEU A 121 -13.28 0.08 -19.01
C LEU A 121 -11.99 -0.12 -18.22
N LEU A 122 -11.50 0.93 -17.56
CA LEU A 122 -10.36 0.83 -16.67
C LEU A 122 -10.63 -0.15 -15.53
N LYS A 123 -11.77 -0.03 -14.84
CA LYS A 123 -12.16 -0.98 -13.79
C LYS A 123 -12.24 -2.42 -14.32
N TYR A 124 -12.84 -2.62 -15.49
CA TYR A 124 -12.93 -3.94 -16.12
C TYR A 124 -11.55 -4.56 -16.39
N THR A 125 -10.63 -3.80 -16.99
CA THR A 125 -9.26 -4.28 -17.24
C THR A 125 -8.50 -4.56 -15.93
N TYR A 126 -8.72 -3.74 -14.90
CA TYR A 126 -8.12 -3.92 -13.58
C TYR A 126 -8.66 -5.16 -12.87
N ASN A 127 -9.96 -5.42 -12.92
CA ASN A 127 -10.55 -6.65 -12.38
C ASN A 127 -9.95 -7.89 -13.04
N LYS A 128 -9.71 -7.85 -14.37
CA LYS A 128 -9.04 -8.95 -15.08
C LYS A 128 -7.58 -9.10 -14.65
N LYS A 129 -6.85 -7.99 -14.51
CA LYS A 129 -5.43 -7.97 -14.12
C LYS A 129 -5.19 -8.41 -12.69
N TYR A 130 -6.08 -8.03 -11.77
CA TYR A 130 -5.98 -8.25 -10.32
C TYR A 130 -6.97 -9.29 -9.83
N LYS A 131 -7.36 -10.24 -10.69
CA LYS A 131 -8.29 -11.33 -10.38
C LYS A 131 -7.87 -12.12 -9.13
N ASN A 132 -6.56 -12.21 -8.88
CA ASN A 132 -5.99 -12.95 -7.75
C ASN A 132 -5.69 -12.06 -6.52
N GLY A 133 -6.10 -10.78 -6.54
CA GLY A 133 -5.81 -9.82 -5.48
C GLY A 133 -4.90 -8.67 -5.93
N ILE A 134 -4.71 -7.72 -5.03
CA ILE A 134 -4.01 -6.45 -5.29
C ILE A 134 -2.53 -6.65 -5.00
N PRO A 135 -1.60 -6.17 -5.84
CA PRO A 135 -0.17 -6.33 -5.61
C PRO A 135 0.24 -5.73 -4.27
N HIS A 136 0.99 -6.49 -3.50
CA HIS A 136 1.53 -6.04 -2.23
C HIS A 136 2.55 -4.89 -2.49
N PRO A 137 2.45 -3.74 -1.80
CA PRO A 137 3.28 -2.56 -2.06
C PRO A 137 4.78 -2.79 -1.84
N THR A 138 5.11 -3.65 -0.88
CA THR A 138 6.51 -3.88 -0.47
C THR A 138 7.03 -5.29 -0.78
N GLN A 139 6.17 -6.21 -1.24
CA GLN A 139 6.56 -7.60 -1.49
C GLN A 139 6.25 -7.96 -2.95
N GLN A 140 7.29 -7.97 -3.78
CA GLN A 140 7.16 -8.26 -5.20
C GLN A 140 6.63 -9.68 -5.43
N GLY A 141 5.66 -9.82 -6.35
CA GLY A 141 5.06 -11.11 -6.71
C GLY A 141 3.99 -11.61 -5.74
N LYS A 142 3.73 -10.90 -4.63
CA LYS A 142 2.64 -11.22 -3.71
C LYS A 142 1.43 -10.34 -3.95
N VAL A 143 0.27 -10.89 -3.65
CA VAL A 143 -1.03 -10.24 -3.73
C VAL A 143 -1.68 -10.21 -2.36
N VAL A 144 -2.38 -9.14 -2.05
CA VAL A 144 -3.29 -9.02 -0.93
C VAL A 144 -4.64 -9.50 -1.44
N GLU A 145 -5.11 -10.60 -0.88
CA GLU A 145 -6.43 -11.15 -1.21
C GLU A 145 -7.51 -10.15 -0.81
N ASP A 146 -8.53 -9.99 -1.65
CA ASP A 146 -9.70 -9.19 -1.33
C ASP A 146 -10.77 -10.11 -0.74
N ASN A 147 -10.55 -10.62 0.48
CA ASN A 147 -11.56 -11.39 1.21
C ASN A 147 -12.63 -10.48 1.86
N SER A 148 -13.00 -9.36 1.22
CA SER A 148 -14.17 -8.57 1.61
C SER A 148 -15.45 -9.36 1.31
N LYS A 149 -15.69 -10.43 2.06
CA LYS A 149 -17.06 -10.79 2.42
C LYS A 149 -17.45 -9.78 3.48
N ASP A 150 -18.33 -8.87 3.08
CA ASP A 150 -18.96 -7.88 3.94
C ASP A 150 -19.41 -8.56 5.25
N PHE A 151 -18.90 -8.07 6.38
CA PHE A 151 -19.44 -8.31 7.72
C PHE A 151 -19.81 -6.94 8.30
#